data_AF-A0A2T4S5C4-F1
#
_entry.id   AF-A0A2T4S5C4-F1
#
_cell.length_a   1.000
_cell.length_b   1.000
_cell.length_c   1.000
_cell.angle_alpha   90.00
_cell.angle_beta   90.00
_cell.angle_gamma   90.00
#
_symmetry.space_group_name_H-M   'P 1'
#
loop_
_entity.id
_entity.type
_entity.pdbx_description
1 polymer ?
#
loop_
_entity_poly.entity_id
_entity_poly.type
_entity_poly.pdbx_seq_one_letter_code
_entity_poly.pdbx_strand_id
1 'polypeptide(L)'
;TYQVDPNTGALISPETTTTTEQPVAQVIEIGTKQVTTNDIPFNTTYVDNPNLPVGTENEVQAGIVGQEEITTTYTVNQTTGALENPVSVTTTQVEKQDRIIERGTGVTTTEVTELPPKTIYVADSDSDAGVGGTTVLTPGQAGSTTTTTEPGQTPVIETVPAVD
;
A
#
# COMPACT_ATOMS: atom_id res chain seq x y z
N THR A 1 -69.11 11.61 61.54
CA THR A 1 -69.98 11.58 62.74
C THR A 1 -70.31 10.13 63.04
N TYR A 2 -70.28 9.71 64.31
CA TYR A 2 -70.68 8.35 64.69
C TYR A 2 -72.19 8.21 64.50
N GLN A 3 -72.64 7.08 63.94
CA GLN A 3 -74.06 6.75 63.89
C GLN A 3 -74.39 5.81 65.05
N VAL A 4 -75.56 5.92 65.65
CA VAL A 4 -76.00 5.03 66.74
C VAL A 4 -76.85 3.92 66.13
N ASP A 5 -76.55 2.65 66.43
CA ASP A 5 -77.41 1.52 66.04
C ASP A 5 -78.76 1.61 66.77
N PRO A 6 -79.89 1.75 66.06
CA PRO A 6 -81.20 1.95 66.67
C PRO A 6 -81.74 0.72 67.43
N ASN A 7 -81.16 -0.48 67.24
CA ASN A 7 -81.61 -1.71 67.91
C ASN A 7 -80.80 -2.04 69.17
N THR A 8 -79.55 -1.58 69.25
CA THR A 8 -78.62 -1.98 70.33
C THR A 8 -78.04 -0.78 71.10
N GLY A 9 -78.19 0.45 70.58
CA GLY A 9 -77.63 1.66 71.18
C GLY A 9 -76.11 1.79 71.05
N ALA A 10 -75.44 0.88 70.34
CA ALA A 10 -74.01 0.92 70.13
C ALA A 10 -73.60 2.03 69.14
N LEU A 11 -72.44 2.65 69.39
CA LEU A 11 -71.85 3.64 68.47
C LEU A 11 -71.17 2.92 67.30
N ILE A 12 -71.64 3.18 66.09
CA ILE A 12 -71.03 2.74 64.83
C ILE A 12 -69.96 3.76 64.45
N SER A 13 -68.70 3.33 64.51
CA SER A 13 -67.57 4.15 64.06
C SER A 13 -67.62 4.29 62.54
N PRO A 14 -67.42 5.49 61.96
CA PRO A 14 -67.28 5.60 60.51
C PRO A 14 -66.03 4.83 60.09
N GLU A 15 -66.19 3.83 59.21
CA GLU A 15 -65.05 3.16 58.59
C GLU A 15 -64.32 4.17 57.69
N THR A 16 -63.16 4.63 58.13
CA THR A 16 -62.24 5.38 57.29
C THR A 16 -61.42 4.40 56.47
N THR A 17 -61.72 4.27 55.18
CA THR A 17 -60.87 3.55 54.24
C THR A 17 -59.73 4.47 53.79
N THR A 18 -58.51 4.21 54.27
CA THR A 18 -57.29 4.83 53.73
C THR A 18 -56.80 4.01 52.54
N THR A 19 -56.84 4.59 51.34
CA THR A 19 -56.19 4.04 50.15
C THR A 19 -54.73 4.50 50.14
N THR A 20 -53.80 3.55 50.25
CA THR A 20 -52.37 3.80 50.15
C THR A 20 -51.89 3.42 48.75
N GLU A 21 -51.29 4.37 48.02
CA GLU A 21 -50.60 4.09 46.75
C GLU A 21 -49.22 3.50 47.02
N GLN A 22 -48.86 2.44 46.30
CA GLN A 22 -47.54 1.81 46.39
C GLN A 22 -46.50 2.68 45.67
N PRO A 23 -45.25 2.78 46.19
CA PRO A 23 -44.19 3.49 45.50
C PRO A 23 -43.84 2.85 44.15
N VAL A 24 -43.55 3.68 43.15
CA VAL A 24 -43.12 3.23 41.81
C VAL A 24 -41.60 3.23 41.74
N ALA A 25 -41.01 2.18 41.16
CA ALA A 25 -39.57 2.06 41.02
C ALA A 25 -39.00 3.05 39.98
N GLN A 26 -37.86 3.67 40.30
CA GLN A 26 -37.06 4.43 39.34
C GLN A 26 -36.22 3.45 38.50
N VAL A 27 -36.27 3.60 37.17
CA VAL A 27 -35.48 2.80 36.23
C VAL A 27 -34.45 3.71 35.56
N ILE A 28 -33.18 3.31 35.56
CA ILE A 28 -32.07 4.03 34.93
C ILE A 28 -31.43 3.13 33.88
N GLU A 29 -31.31 3.62 32.64
CA GLU A 29 -30.60 2.93 31.57
C GLU A 29 -29.10 3.27 31.62
N ILE A 30 -28.24 2.27 31.47
CA ILE A 30 -26.79 2.41 31.50
C ILE A 30 -26.21 1.75 30.24
N GLY A 31 -25.43 2.52 29.46
CA GLY A 31 -24.71 2.00 28.31
C GLY A 31 -23.57 1.08 28.73
N THR A 32 -23.43 -0.06 28.06
CA THR A 32 -22.49 -1.13 28.44
C THR A 32 -21.47 -1.48 27.36
N LYS A 33 -21.40 -0.69 26.28
CA LYS A 33 -20.50 -0.94 25.14
C LYS A 33 -19.55 0.25 24.95
N GLN A 34 -18.25 -0.05 24.92
CA GLN A 34 -17.20 0.88 24.52
C GLN A 34 -16.57 0.38 23.23
N VAL A 35 -16.30 1.29 22.29
CA VAL A 35 -15.62 1.00 21.02
C VAL A 35 -14.41 1.90 20.90
N THR A 36 -13.26 1.33 20.55
CA THR A 36 -12.02 2.05 20.25
C THR A 36 -11.45 1.53 18.95
N THR A 37 -10.82 2.40 18.15
CA THR A 37 -10.15 2.03 16.91
C THR A 37 -8.67 2.38 16.99
N ASN A 38 -7.82 1.50 16.47
CA ASN A 38 -6.39 1.74 16.32
C ASN A 38 -5.98 1.56 14.87
N ASP A 39 -5.09 2.44 14.40
CA ASP A 39 -4.48 2.32 13.09
C ASP A 39 -3.29 1.34 13.13
N ILE A 40 -3.17 0.54 12.08
CA ILE A 40 -2.08 -0.42 11.88
C ILE A 40 -1.20 0.11 10.75
N PRO A 41 0.01 0.63 11.03
CA PRO A 41 0.86 1.19 9.99
C PRO A 41 1.30 0.11 9.00
N PHE A 42 1.52 0.52 7.75
CA PHE A 42 2.13 -0.34 6.75
C PHE A 42 3.65 -0.22 6.77
N ASN A 43 4.34 -1.26 6.32
CA ASN A 43 5.78 -1.22 6.07
C ASN A 43 6.08 -0.82 4.63
N THR A 44 7.27 -0.26 4.38
CA THR A 44 7.78 -0.02 3.03
C THR A 44 8.91 -0.99 2.73
N THR A 45 8.79 -1.72 1.62
CA THR A 45 9.82 -2.63 1.10
C THR A 45 10.39 -2.06 -0.19
N TYR A 46 11.71 -2.05 -0.29
CA TYR A 46 12.42 -1.65 -1.51
C TYR A 46 12.95 -2.88 -2.24
N VAL A 47 12.72 -2.93 -3.55
CA VAL A 47 13.18 -4.03 -4.43
C VAL A 47 14.04 -3.45 -5.54
N ASP A 48 15.24 -3.97 -5.73
CA ASP A 48 16.11 -3.46 -6.80
C ASP A 48 15.62 -3.95 -8.17
N ASN A 49 15.52 -3.05 -9.13
CA ASN A 49 15.05 -3.33 -10.49
C ASN A 49 16.11 -2.91 -11.54
N PRO A 50 16.78 -3.87 -12.23
CA PRO A 50 17.79 -3.56 -13.23
C PRO A 50 17.23 -3.00 -14.54
N ASN A 51 15.92 -3.08 -14.75
CA ASN A 51 15.25 -2.50 -15.92
C ASN A 51 14.94 -1.01 -15.75
N LEU A 52 15.06 -0.48 -14.53
CA LEU A 52 14.90 0.94 -14.26
C LEU A 52 16.27 1.61 -14.15
N PRO A 53 16.45 2.83 -14.69
CA PRO A 53 17.72 3.55 -14.57
C PRO A 53 18.12 3.80 -13.12
N VAL A 54 19.42 3.73 -12.85
CA VAL A 54 19.98 3.97 -11.52
C VAL A 54 19.47 5.30 -10.93
N GLY A 55 19.03 5.25 -9.67
CA GLY A 55 18.51 6.42 -8.96
C GLY A 55 17.05 6.78 -9.24
N THR A 56 16.36 6.00 -10.07
CA THR A 56 14.90 6.12 -10.21
C THR A 56 14.16 5.26 -9.19
N GLU A 57 12.94 5.66 -8.85
CA GLU A 57 12.03 4.87 -8.02
C GLU A 57 10.69 4.71 -8.73
N ASN A 58 10.08 3.53 -8.57
CA ASN A 58 8.76 3.22 -9.12
C ASN A 58 7.91 2.53 -8.06
N GLU A 59 6.79 3.14 -7.67
CA GLU A 59 5.86 2.55 -6.71
C GLU A 59 4.96 1.54 -7.44
N VAL A 60 5.19 0.25 -7.17
CA VAL A 60 4.42 -0.84 -7.78
C VAL A 60 3.26 -1.30 -6.92
N GLN A 61 3.29 -1.00 -5.62
CA GLN A 61 2.18 -1.25 -4.70
C GLN A 61 2.09 -0.14 -3.66
N ALA A 62 0.95 0.53 -3.61
CA ALA A 62 0.67 1.54 -2.59
C ALA A 62 0.47 0.90 -1.21
N GLY A 63 0.95 1.59 -0.17
CA GLY A 63 0.71 1.23 1.21
C GLY A 63 -0.69 1.62 1.67
N ILE A 64 -1.37 0.75 2.40
CA ILE A 64 -2.68 1.01 3.03
C ILE A 64 -2.52 0.81 4.53
N VAL A 65 -2.86 1.85 5.30
CA VAL A 65 -2.94 1.77 6.76
C VAL A 65 -4.13 0.86 7.09
N GLY A 66 -3.86 -0.20 7.85
CA GLY A 66 -4.91 -1.06 8.38
C GLY A 66 -5.60 -0.42 9.56
N GLN A 67 -6.71 -1.00 10.02
CA GLN A 67 -7.44 -0.53 11.18
C GLN A 67 -8.05 -1.70 11.93
N GLU A 68 -7.87 -1.73 13.24
CA GLU A 68 -8.58 -2.64 14.14
C GLU A 68 -9.60 -1.89 15.00
N GLU A 69 -10.70 -2.55 15.29
CA GLU A 69 -11.70 -2.11 16.27
C GLU A 69 -11.66 -3.03 17.48
N ILE A 70 -11.63 -2.43 18.67
CA ILE A 70 -11.73 -3.11 19.95
C ILE A 70 -13.09 -2.73 20.55
N THR A 71 -14.00 -3.71 20.64
CA THR A 71 -15.28 -3.58 21.33
C THR A 71 -15.17 -4.19 22.72
N THR A 72 -15.40 -3.39 23.77
CA THR A 72 -15.47 -3.85 25.16
C THR A 72 -16.90 -3.78 25.68
N THR A 73 -17.43 -4.90 26.18
CA THR A 73 -18.76 -4.99 26.78
C THR A 73 -18.69 -5.24 28.27
N TYR A 74 -19.60 -4.63 29.04
CA TYR A 74 -19.67 -4.69 30.50
C TYR A 74 -21.01 -5.27 30.98
N THR A 75 -21.01 -5.87 32.16
CA THR A 75 -22.24 -6.15 32.94
C THR A 75 -22.52 -5.02 33.91
N VAL A 76 -23.79 -4.79 34.27
CA VAL A 76 -24.18 -3.75 35.23
C VAL A 76 -24.51 -4.37 36.59
N ASN A 77 -23.93 -3.82 37.66
CA ASN A 77 -24.34 -4.10 39.02
C ASN A 77 -25.69 -3.44 39.30
N GLN A 78 -26.74 -4.23 39.54
CA GLN A 78 -28.12 -3.71 39.69
C GLN A 78 -28.32 -2.85 40.95
N THR A 79 -27.45 -2.96 41.96
CA THR A 79 -27.57 -2.20 43.21
C THR A 79 -26.87 -0.86 43.13
N THR A 80 -25.69 -0.82 42.49
CA THR A 80 -24.83 0.38 42.48
C THR A 80 -24.78 1.10 41.13
N GLY A 81 -25.21 0.45 40.05
CA GLY A 81 -25.03 0.93 38.68
C GLY A 81 -23.59 0.81 38.16
N ALA A 82 -22.68 0.19 38.92
CA ALA A 82 -21.28 0.03 38.49
C ALA A 82 -21.15 -0.92 37.28
N LEU A 83 -20.24 -0.59 36.36
CA LEU A 83 -19.86 -1.48 35.26
C LEU A 83 -18.83 -2.50 35.76
N GLU A 84 -19.06 -3.77 35.47
CA GLU A 84 -18.26 -4.89 35.94
C GLU A 84 -17.96 -5.87 34.79
N ASN A 85 -16.95 -6.72 34.98
CA ASN A 85 -16.62 -7.85 34.09
C ASN A 85 -16.40 -7.44 32.62
N PRO A 86 -15.40 -6.59 32.31
CA PRO A 86 -15.12 -6.19 30.94
C PRO A 86 -14.69 -7.38 30.08
N VAL A 87 -15.31 -7.52 28.90
CA VAL A 87 -14.93 -8.48 27.87
C VAL A 87 -14.63 -7.73 26.59
N SER A 88 -13.44 -7.93 26.02
CA SER A 88 -13.01 -7.27 24.79
C SER A 88 -12.93 -8.25 23.62
N VAL A 89 -13.38 -7.80 22.45
CA VAL A 89 -13.22 -8.47 21.16
C VAL A 89 -12.54 -7.51 20.19
N THR A 90 -11.48 -7.97 19.55
CA THR A 90 -10.78 -7.23 18.49
C THR A 90 -11.24 -7.74 17.13
N THR A 91 -11.50 -6.83 16.20
CA THR A 91 -11.88 -7.15 14.82
C THR A 91 -11.11 -6.26 13.86
N THR A 92 -10.53 -6.83 12.82
CA THR A 92 -9.91 -6.05 11.74
C THR A 92 -11.01 -5.40 10.89
N GLN A 93 -11.01 -4.07 10.80
CA GLN A 93 -11.90 -3.33 9.90
C GLN A 93 -11.27 -3.14 8.53
N VAL A 94 -9.96 -2.88 8.50
CA VAL A 94 -9.19 -2.70 7.26
C VAL A 94 -7.89 -3.48 7.39
N GLU A 95 -7.65 -4.40 6.46
CA GLU A 95 -6.36 -5.10 6.37
C GLU A 95 -5.27 -4.12 5.93
N LYS A 96 -4.12 -4.12 6.62
CA LYS A 96 -2.98 -3.31 6.17
C LYS A 96 -2.42 -3.88 4.86
N GLN A 97 -1.91 -3.01 4.00
CA GLN A 97 -1.15 -3.41 2.81
C GLN A 97 0.21 -2.72 2.84
N ASP A 98 1.29 -3.49 2.71
CA ASP A 98 2.64 -2.93 2.68
C ASP A 98 2.91 -2.22 1.34
N ARG A 99 3.70 -1.14 1.40
CA ARG A 99 4.14 -0.37 0.24
C ARG A 99 5.35 -1.04 -0.41
N ILE A 100 5.34 -1.17 -1.72
CA ILE A 100 6.46 -1.74 -2.49
C ILE A 100 6.95 -0.71 -3.49
N ILE A 101 8.24 -0.38 -3.39
CA ILE A 101 8.93 0.55 -4.27
C ILE A 101 10.08 -0.19 -4.95
N GLU A 102 10.09 -0.19 -6.27
CA GLU A 102 11.22 -0.62 -7.04
C GLU A 102 12.25 0.50 -7.15
N ARG A 103 13.53 0.20 -6.89
CA ARG A 103 14.63 1.15 -7.08
C ARG A 103 15.46 0.74 -8.27
N GLY A 104 15.66 1.66 -9.21
CA GLY A 104 16.43 1.41 -10.40
C GLY A 104 17.91 1.16 -10.07
N THR A 105 18.43 0.09 -10.65
CA THR A 105 19.85 -0.30 -10.60
C THR A 105 20.46 -0.48 -11.98
N GLY A 106 19.66 -0.30 -13.03
CA GLY A 106 20.09 -0.41 -14.41
C GLY A 106 21.08 0.70 -14.77
N VAL A 107 22.12 0.31 -15.49
CA VAL A 107 23.11 1.23 -16.06
C VAL A 107 23.10 1.13 -17.58
N THR A 108 23.27 2.26 -18.25
CA THR A 108 23.46 2.27 -19.70
C THR A 108 24.83 1.69 -20.04
N THR A 109 24.86 0.71 -20.95
CA THR A 109 26.11 0.13 -21.47
C THR A 109 26.34 0.57 -22.90
N THR A 110 27.60 0.64 -23.29
CA THR A 110 28.01 0.94 -24.66
C THR A 110 29.12 -0.02 -25.07
N GLU A 111 28.96 -0.66 -26.21
CA GLU A 111 29.93 -1.57 -26.82
C GLU A 111 30.30 -1.05 -28.21
N VAL A 112 31.59 -0.93 -28.49
CA VAL A 112 32.09 -0.49 -29.80
C VAL A 112 32.78 -1.67 -30.49
N THR A 113 32.40 -1.93 -31.73
CA THR A 113 33.01 -2.97 -32.57
C THR A 113 33.59 -2.34 -33.82
N GLU A 114 34.86 -2.60 -34.12
CA GLU A 114 35.51 -2.11 -35.33
C GLU A 114 35.08 -2.90 -36.56
N LEU A 115 34.87 -2.20 -37.68
CA LEU A 115 34.59 -2.78 -38.98
C LEU A 115 35.82 -2.64 -39.89
N PRO A 116 36.46 -3.75 -40.30
CA PRO A 116 37.67 -3.66 -41.12
C PRO A 116 37.39 -3.07 -42.52
N PRO A 117 38.35 -2.34 -43.12
CA PRO A 117 38.21 -1.82 -44.47
C PRO A 117 38.10 -2.96 -45.50
N LYS A 118 37.37 -2.69 -46.59
CA LYS A 118 37.32 -3.60 -47.75
C LYS A 118 38.41 -3.23 -48.76
N THR A 119 39.05 -4.23 -49.35
CA THR A 119 40.03 -4.03 -50.42
C THR A 119 39.38 -4.18 -51.79
N ILE A 120 39.63 -3.23 -52.69
CA ILE A 120 39.17 -3.27 -54.09
C ILE A 120 40.40 -3.18 -55.00
N TYR A 121 40.52 -4.10 -55.95
CA TYR A 121 41.58 -4.07 -56.96
C TYR A 121 41.05 -3.48 -58.27
N VAL A 122 41.79 -2.53 -58.83
CA VAL A 122 41.51 -1.92 -60.12
C VAL A 122 42.67 -2.23 -61.06
N ALA A 123 42.39 -2.73 -62.26
CA ALA A 123 43.41 -2.99 -63.26
C ALA A 123 43.78 -1.67 -63.96
N ASP A 124 45.08 -1.42 -64.09
CA ASP A 124 45.64 -0.27 -64.80
C ASP A 124 46.72 -0.75 -65.76
N SER A 125 46.48 -0.57 -67.06
CA SER A 125 47.42 -0.98 -68.11
C SER A 125 48.66 -0.10 -68.21
N ASP A 126 48.60 1.11 -67.65
CA ASP A 126 49.67 2.11 -67.71
C ASP A 126 50.50 2.15 -66.41
N SER A 127 50.22 1.25 -65.46
CA SER A 127 50.92 1.16 -64.17
C SER A 127 52.40 0.77 -64.33
N ASP A 128 53.27 1.54 -63.67
CA ASP A 128 54.73 1.31 -63.65
C ASP A 128 55.17 0.24 -62.61
N ALA A 129 54.22 -0.35 -61.86
CA ALA A 129 54.53 -1.36 -60.85
C ALA A 129 54.97 -2.72 -61.46
N GLY A 130 54.84 -2.89 -62.77
CA GLY A 130 55.14 -4.13 -63.50
C GLY A 130 54.05 -5.20 -63.36
N VAL A 131 54.17 -6.29 -64.13
CA VAL A 131 53.17 -7.38 -64.16
C VAL A 131 53.06 -8.03 -62.77
N GLY A 132 51.86 -7.96 -62.17
CA GLY A 132 51.57 -8.50 -60.83
C GLY A 132 51.97 -7.58 -59.67
N GLY A 133 52.57 -6.42 -59.94
CA GLY A 133 52.83 -5.39 -58.94
C GLY A 133 51.55 -4.66 -58.53
N THR A 134 51.51 -4.17 -57.29
CA THR A 134 50.39 -3.38 -56.75
C THR A 134 50.88 -2.03 -56.26
N THR A 135 50.02 -1.01 -56.37
CA THR A 135 50.24 0.30 -55.76
C THR A 135 48.98 0.68 -55.00
N VAL A 136 49.12 1.15 -53.76
CA VAL A 136 47.99 1.63 -52.95
C VAL A 136 47.61 3.03 -53.45
N LEU A 137 46.47 3.13 -54.13
CA LEU A 137 45.95 4.42 -54.61
C LEU A 137 45.29 5.22 -53.47
N THR A 138 44.52 4.53 -52.62
CA THR A 138 43.86 5.10 -51.44
C THR A 138 43.98 4.11 -50.28
N PRO A 139 44.56 4.49 -49.12
CA PRO A 139 44.55 3.67 -47.92
C PRO A 139 43.12 3.42 -47.43
N GLY A 140 42.78 2.17 -47.06
CA GLY A 140 41.49 1.86 -46.46
C GLY A 140 41.43 2.36 -45.01
N GLN A 141 40.30 2.96 -44.62
CA GLN A 141 40.01 3.36 -43.24
C GLN A 141 38.99 2.41 -42.61
N ALA A 142 39.15 2.07 -41.33
CA ALA A 142 38.19 1.26 -40.59
C ALA A 142 36.95 2.08 -40.22
N GLY A 143 35.77 1.44 -40.25
CA GLY A 143 34.55 1.99 -39.64
C GLY A 143 34.33 1.42 -38.24
N SER A 144 33.21 1.75 -37.60
CA SER A 144 32.80 1.12 -36.34
C SER A 144 31.28 1.04 -36.21
N THR A 145 30.82 0.09 -35.41
CA THR A 145 29.45 0.05 -34.88
C THR A 145 29.48 0.30 -33.39
N THR A 146 28.58 1.14 -32.90
CA THR A 146 28.36 1.40 -31.47
C THR A 146 26.99 0.85 -31.09
N THR A 147 26.95 -0.07 -30.12
CA THR A 147 25.73 -0.63 -29.56
C THR A 147 25.52 -0.03 -28.18
N THR A 148 24.43 0.71 -27.98
CA THR A 148 24.04 1.29 -26.68
C THR A 148 22.81 0.56 -26.15
N THR A 149 22.88 0.10 -24.90
CA THR A 149 21.75 -0.55 -24.22
C THR A 149 21.37 0.25 -22.99
N GLU A 150 20.18 0.84 -23.00
CA GLU A 150 19.60 1.51 -21.84
C GLU A 150 18.78 0.51 -20.99
N PRO A 151 18.66 0.73 -19.66
CA PRO A 151 17.85 -0.12 -18.79
C PRO A 151 16.42 -0.30 -19.30
N GLY A 152 15.97 -1.56 -19.39
CA GLY A 152 14.60 -1.91 -19.80
C GLY A 152 14.29 -1.65 -21.29
N GLN A 153 15.28 -1.25 -22.10
CA GLN A 153 15.11 -0.96 -23.52
C GLN A 153 15.85 -1.95 -24.41
N THR A 154 15.38 -2.10 -25.64
CA THR A 154 16.10 -2.85 -26.67
C THR A 154 17.36 -2.08 -27.08
N PRO A 155 18.50 -2.76 -27.33
CA PRO A 155 19.73 -2.10 -27.77
C PRO A 155 19.53 -1.30 -29.07
N VAL A 156 20.18 -0.15 -29.16
CA VAL A 156 20.26 0.69 -30.37
C VAL A 156 21.66 0.56 -30.96
N ILE A 157 21.74 0.34 -32.28
CA ILE A 157 23.00 0.19 -33.00
C ILE A 157 23.18 1.39 -33.94
N GLU A 158 24.28 2.10 -33.77
CA GLU A 158 24.73 3.15 -34.66
C GLU A 158 25.96 2.68 -35.45
N THR A 159 25.97 2.90 -36.77
CA THR A 159 27.13 2.60 -37.61
C THR A 159 27.78 3.90 -38.05
N VAL A 160 29.05 4.07 -37.70
CA VAL A 160 29.88 5.16 -38.18
C VAL A 160 30.72 4.61 -39.33
N PRO A 161 30.47 5.02 -40.59
CA PRO A 161 31.30 4.60 -41.70
C PRO A 161 32.72 5.14 -41.53
N ALA A 162 33.68 4.49 -42.20
CA ALA A 162 35.03 5.02 -42.29
C ALA A 162 35.01 6.46 -42.80
N VAL A 163 35.81 7.34 -42.20
CA VAL A 163 35.92 8.75 -42.64
C VAL A 163 36.56 8.74 -44.03
N ASP A 164 35.90 9.36 -45.01
CA ASP A 164 36.39 9.53 -46.38
C ASP A 164 37.52 10.59 -46.42
#